data_AF-A0A1J4REM0-F1
#
_entry.id   AF-A0A1J4REM0-F1
#
_cell.length_a   1.000
_cell.length_b   1.000
_cell.length_c   1.000
_cell.angle_alpha   90.00
_cell.angle_beta   90.00
_cell.angle_gamma   90.00
#
_symmetry.space_group_name_H-M   'P 1'
#
loop_
_entity.id
_entity.type
_entity.pdbx_description
1 polymer ?
#
loop_
_entity_poly.entity_id
_entity_poly.type
_entity_poly.pdbx_seq_one_letter_code
_entity_poly.pdbx_strand_id
1 'polypeptide(L)'
;MRLSFLTLIALFFALTPALAEDSFLSRGYLPYEEKLPPLTDKQIDEALQVTITCKGNGYSRTYYDCDCTGMKFLELRQKKGDGLNATALLIEAQKLCPNAADVAGLSVQQCQSWAKISRPYSYKEFCDCFASEYATLFERNTTENEMVREAQMTNAYTKCDGGKQLGSRLAKQSIIERLKENGIYKTLFPGASSPASGD
;
A
#
# COMPACT_ATOMS: atom_id res chain seq x y z
N MET A 1 -2.72 -69.69 23.54
CA MET A 1 -3.58 -69.08 22.52
C MET A 1 -2.75 -68.14 21.67
N ARG A 2 -2.64 -68.45 20.37
CA ARG A 2 -1.97 -67.68 19.32
C ARG A 2 -2.96 -66.65 18.77
N LEU A 3 -2.52 -65.42 18.48
CA LEU A 3 -3.09 -64.47 17.50
C LEU A 3 -2.17 -63.23 17.54
N SER A 4 -1.13 -63.16 16.71
CA SER A 4 -1.16 -62.62 15.34
C SER A 4 -1.82 -61.24 15.25
N PHE A 5 -1.02 -60.17 15.29
CA PHE A 5 -1.34 -58.91 14.61
C PHE A 5 -0.03 -58.29 14.09
N LEU A 6 0.40 -58.84 12.96
CA LEU A 6 1.20 -58.16 11.94
C LEU A 6 0.28 -57.11 11.30
N THR A 7 0.59 -55.84 11.47
CA THR A 7 0.15 -54.81 10.52
C THR A 7 1.18 -53.70 10.48
N LEU A 8 2.14 -53.89 9.57
CA LEU A 8 2.96 -52.83 9.00
C LEU A 8 2.03 -51.72 8.50
N ILE A 9 2.10 -50.54 9.12
CA ILE A 9 1.76 -49.29 8.45
C ILE A 9 3.05 -48.49 8.39
N ALA A 10 3.85 -48.79 7.36
CA ALA A 10 4.90 -47.92 6.87
C ALA A 10 4.19 -46.70 6.25
N LEU A 11 3.95 -45.67 7.07
CA LEU A 11 3.45 -44.38 6.61
C LEU A 11 4.62 -43.69 5.92
N PHE A 12 4.70 -43.92 4.60
CA PHE A 12 5.53 -43.20 3.66
C PHE A 12 5.34 -41.70 3.87
N PHE A 13 6.32 -41.07 4.51
CA PHE A 13 6.59 -39.64 4.38
C PHE A 13 6.97 -39.36 2.93
N ALA A 14 5.98 -39.20 2.05
CA ALA A 14 6.16 -38.51 0.79
C ALA A 14 6.27 -37.00 1.09
N LEU A 15 7.44 -36.58 1.60
CA LEU A 15 7.90 -35.22 1.39
C LEU A 15 8.19 -35.09 -0.10
N THR A 16 7.18 -34.73 -0.88
CA THR A 16 7.44 -34.03 -2.13
C THR A 16 7.85 -32.62 -1.74
N PRO A 17 9.08 -32.17 -2.04
CA PRO A 17 9.29 -30.75 -2.19
C PRO A 17 8.42 -30.34 -3.37
N ALA A 18 7.30 -29.67 -3.08
CA ALA A 18 6.69 -28.77 -4.04
C ALA A 18 7.73 -27.68 -4.31
N LEU A 19 8.71 -27.99 -5.15
CA LEU A 19 9.50 -26.99 -5.84
C LEU A 19 8.48 -26.21 -6.65
N ALA A 20 8.25 -24.97 -6.21
CA ALA A 20 7.63 -23.96 -7.02
C ALA A 20 8.28 -24.03 -8.41
N GLU A 21 7.48 -24.38 -9.43
CA GLU A 21 7.80 -24.02 -10.79
C GLU A 21 7.82 -22.49 -10.82
N ASP A 22 9.00 -21.92 -10.56
CA ASP A 22 9.41 -20.67 -11.15
C ASP A 22 9.30 -20.87 -12.67
N SER A 23 8.09 -20.66 -13.17
CA SER A 23 7.82 -20.43 -14.58
C SER A 23 8.48 -19.11 -14.92
N PHE A 24 9.79 -19.23 -15.12
CA PHE A 24 10.66 -18.30 -15.79
C PHE A 24 10.02 -18.06 -17.17
N LEU A 25 9.11 -17.09 -17.23
CA LEU A 25 8.43 -16.68 -18.44
C LEU A 25 9.51 -16.47 -19.50
N SER A 26 9.53 -17.38 -20.48
CA SER A 26 10.43 -17.32 -21.62
C SER A 26 10.36 -15.91 -22.19
N ARG A 27 11.49 -15.22 -22.11
CA ARG A 27 11.76 -13.89 -22.67
C ARG A 27 11.36 -13.88 -24.15
N GLY A 28 10.09 -13.58 -24.44
CA GLY A 28 9.58 -13.59 -25.81
C GLY A 28 8.10 -13.92 -26.03
N TYR A 29 7.31 -14.29 -25.01
CA TYR A 29 5.86 -14.42 -25.21
C TYR A 29 5.22 -13.03 -25.18
N LEU A 30 5.04 -12.41 -26.35
CA LEU A 30 4.14 -11.26 -26.47
C LEU A 30 2.71 -11.79 -26.25
N PRO A 31 1.98 -11.29 -25.25
CA PRO A 31 0.60 -11.69 -25.05
C PRO A 31 -0.17 -11.45 -26.36
N TYR A 32 -0.99 -12.43 -26.75
CA TYR A 32 -1.86 -12.30 -27.92
C TYR A 32 -2.72 -11.04 -27.77
N GLU A 33 -2.41 -10.01 -28.56
CA GLU A 33 -3.21 -8.79 -28.59
C GLU A 33 -4.57 -9.13 -29.18
N GLU A 34 -5.60 -9.11 -28.33
CA GLU A 34 -6.98 -9.25 -28.76
C GLU A 34 -7.28 -8.11 -29.74
N LYS A 35 -7.55 -8.45 -31.01
CA LYS A 35 -7.78 -7.47 -32.05
C LYS A 35 -9.04 -6.65 -31.72
N LEU A 36 -8.84 -5.40 -31.31
CA LEU A 36 -9.94 -4.49 -30.97
C LEU A 36 -10.75 -4.13 -32.23
N PRO A 37 -12.05 -3.88 -32.10
CA PRO A 37 -12.87 -3.31 -33.17
C PRO A 37 -12.30 -1.98 -33.68
N PRO A 38 -12.59 -1.59 -34.94
CA PRO A 38 -12.12 -0.31 -35.48
C PRO A 38 -12.61 0.84 -34.61
N LEU A 39 -11.69 1.76 -34.33
CA LEU A 39 -11.92 2.93 -33.51
C LEU A 39 -12.79 3.94 -34.27
N THR A 40 -13.72 4.59 -33.57
CA THR A 40 -14.54 5.68 -34.14
C THR A 40 -14.16 7.02 -33.54
N ASP A 41 -14.33 8.11 -34.30
CA ASP A 41 -14.02 9.48 -33.83
C ASP A 41 -14.78 9.84 -32.54
N LYS A 42 -16.03 9.41 -32.42
CA LYS A 42 -16.85 9.61 -31.22
C LYS A 42 -16.23 8.99 -29.97
N GLN A 43 -15.64 7.79 -30.10
CA GLN A 43 -14.99 7.12 -28.97
C GLN A 43 -13.69 7.82 -28.59
N ILE A 44 -12.95 8.36 -29.57
CA ILE A 44 -11.75 9.17 -29.33
C ILE A 44 -12.13 10.43 -28.55
N ASP A 45 -13.16 11.16 -29.00
CA ASP A 45 -13.63 12.38 -28.33
C ASP A 45 -14.09 12.10 -26.89
N GLU A 46 -14.79 10.98 -26.67
CA GLU A 46 -15.21 10.56 -25.34
C GLU A 46 -14.01 10.28 -24.42
N ALA A 47 -13.01 9.53 -24.89
CA ALA A 47 -11.80 9.23 -24.14
C ALA A 47 -10.94 10.49 -23.85
N LEU A 48 -10.90 11.43 -24.80
CA LEU A 48 -10.26 12.72 -24.60
C LEU A 48 -10.98 13.53 -23.52
N GLN A 49 -12.32 13.55 -23.55
CA GLN A 49 -13.11 14.22 -22.53
C GLN A 49 -12.92 13.59 -21.15
N VAL A 50 -12.81 12.25 -21.05
CA VAL A 50 -12.46 11.55 -19.81
C VAL A 50 -11.10 12.02 -19.28
N THR A 51 -10.09 12.10 -20.15
CA THR A 51 -8.74 12.56 -19.78
C THR A 51 -8.76 14.00 -19.27
N ILE A 52 -9.43 14.91 -19.99
CA ILE A 52 -9.57 16.32 -19.61
C ILE A 52 -10.30 16.45 -18.27
N THR A 53 -11.40 15.73 -18.09
CA THR A 53 -12.20 15.77 -16.86
C THR A 53 -11.40 15.26 -15.67
N CYS A 54 -10.66 14.15 -15.85
CA CYS A 54 -9.76 13.61 -14.83
C CYS A 54 -8.68 14.63 -14.42
N LYS A 55 -8.01 15.26 -15.39
CA LYS A 55 -6.96 16.26 -15.14
C LYS A 55 -7.51 17.54 -14.49
N GLY A 56 -8.75 17.91 -14.80
CA GLY A 56 -9.44 19.06 -14.23
C GLY A 56 -9.92 18.85 -12.79
N ASN A 57 -10.04 17.60 -12.33
CA ASN A 57 -10.45 17.27 -10.97
C ASN A 57 -9.24 16.95 -10.10
N GLY A 58 -9.01 17.74 -9.04
CA GLY A 58 -7.85 17.57 -8.16
C GLY A 58 -7.80 16.22 -7.44
N TYR A 59 -8.97 15.65 -7.08
CA TYR A 59 -9.06 14.31 -6.51
C TYR A 59 -8.67 13.27 -7.56
N SER A 60 -9.32 13.27 -8.73
CA SER A 60 -9.05 12.27 -9.76
C SER A 60 -7.59 12.28 -10.22
N ARG A 61 -7.00 13.46 -10.41
CA ARG A 61 -5.58 13.61 -10.79
C ARG A 61 -4.62 13.02 -9.76
N THR A 62 -4.97 13.07 -8.48
CA THR A 62 -4.10 12.56 -7.41
C THR A 62 -4.17 11.05 -7.29
N TYR A 63 -5.36 10.46 -7.47
CA TYR A 63 -5.59 9.04 -7.23
C TYR A 63 -5.48 8.18 -8.50
N TYR A 64 -5.63 8.77 -9.68
CA TYR A 64 -5.63 8.04 -10.96
C TYR A 64 -4.66 8.66 -11.96
N ASP A 65 -4.00 7.80 -12.73
CA ASP A 65 -3.23 8.24 -13.89
C ASP A 65 -4.26 8.58 -14.99
N CYS A 66 -4.48 9.87 -15.21
CA CYS A 66 -5.50 10.34 -16.13
C CYS A 66 -5.25 9.96 -17.59
N ASP A 67 -3.98 9.85 -17.99
CA ASP A 67 -3.62 9.47 -19.37
C ASP A 67 -3.83 7.97 -19.56
N CYS A 68 -3.41 7.15 -18.60
CA CYS A 68 -3.76 5.73 -18.56
C CYS A 68 -5.29 5.53 -18.54
N THR A 69 -6.01 6.29 -17.71
CA THR A 69 -7.46 6.15 -17.54
C THR A 69 -8.20 6.45 -18.85
N GLY A 70 -7.82 7.51 -19.57
CA GLY A 70 -8.38 7.82 -20.88
C GLY A 70 -8.12 6.72 -21.91
N MET A 71 -6.90 6.19 -21.96
CA MET A 71 -6.55 5.08 -22.86
C MET A 71 -7.30 3.79 -22.52
N LYS A 72 -7.39 3.42 -21.23
CA LYS A 72 -8.14 2.23 -20.80
C LYS A 72 -9.64 2.38 -21.00
N PHE A 73 -10.17 3.59 -20.82
CA PHE A 73 -11.56 3.87 -21.17
C PHE A 73 -11.83 3.60 -22.65
N LEU A 74 -10.94 4.08 -23.54
CA LEU A 74 -11.06 3.87 -24.98
C LEU A 74 -11.05 2.39 -25.36
N GLU A 75 -10.08 1.62 -24.84
CA GLU A 75 -9.99 0.18 -25.05
C GLU A 75 -11.28 -0.54 -24.58
N LEU A 76 -11.78 -0.20 -23.40
CA LEU A 76 -13.01 -0.78 -22.84
C LEU A 76 -14.24 -0.41 -23.68
N ARG A 77 -14.32 0.83 -24.16
CA ARG A 77 -15.39 1.30 -25.05
C ARG A 77 -15.38 0.57 -26.39
N GLN A 78 -14.20 0.38 -27.00
CA GLN A 78 -14.08 -0.42 -28.23
C GLN A 78 -14.49 -1.87 -28.00
N LYS A 79 -14.05 -2.48 -26.89
CA LYS A 79 -14.31 -3.89 -26.59
C LYS A 79 -15.78 -4.16 -26.25
N LYS A 80 -16.43 -3.25 -25.52
CA LYS A 80 -17.79 -3.46 -25.00
C LYS A 80 -18.89 -2.74 -25.78
N GLY A 81 -18.50 -1.82 -26.66
CA GLY A 81 -19.39 -1.08 -27.54
C GLY A 81 -20.02 0.18 -26.92
N ASP A 82 -20.70 0.93 -27.77
CA ASP A 82 -21.26 2.26 -27.46
C ASP A 82 -22.50 2.21 -26.55
N GLY A 83 -23.13 1.05 -26.41
CA GLY A 83 -24.33 0.88 -25.60
C GLY A 83 -24.10 0.83 -24.09
N LEU A 84 -22.85 0.66 -23.64
CA LEU A 84 -22.55 0.63 -22.21
C LEU A 84 -22.49 2.03 -21.58
N ASN A 85 -22.84 2.08 -20.29
CA ASN A 85 -22.79 3.31 -19.51
C ASN A 85 -21.33 3.78 -19.36
N ALA A 86 -21.05 5.03 -19.75
CA ALA A 86 -19.73 5.63 -19.67
C ALA A 86 -19.15 5.62 -18.24
N THR A 87 -19.95 5.92 -17.22
CA THR A 87 -19.52 5.89 -15.82
C THR A 87 -19.03 4.51 -15.40
N ALA A 88 -19.68 3.44 -15.86
CA ALA A 88 -19.25 2.08 -15.55
C ALA A 88 -17.88 1.76 -16.17
N LEU A 89 -17.67 2.17 -17.43
CA LEU A 89 -16.37 2.02 -18.11
C LEU A 89 -15.28 2.86 -17.45
N LEU A 90 -15.61 4.07 -17.00
CA LEU A 90 -14.69 4.95 -16.28
C LEU A 90 -14.23 4.33 -14.96
N ILE A 91 -15.16 3.81 -14.14
CA ILE A 91 -14.83 3.14 -12.87
C ILE A 91 -13.91 1.95 -13.11
N GLU A 92 -14.14 1.19 -14.18
CA GLU A 92 -13.29 0.05 -14.55
C GLU A 92 -11.90 0.50 -15.05
N ALA A 93 -11.84 1.55 -15.89
CA ALA A 93 -10.58 2.13 -16.35
C ALA A 93 -9.74 2.67 -15.19
N GLN A 94 -10.36 3.40 -14.26
CA GLN A 94 -9.71 3.95 -13.07
C GLN A 94 -9.09 2.86 -12.20
N LYS A 95 -9.76 1.71 -12.04
CA LYS A 95 -9.20 0.57 -11.27
C LYS A 95 -7.90 0.03 -11.85
N LEU A 96 -7.74 0.12 -13.18
CA LEU A 96 -6.56 -0.34 -13.91
C LEU A 96 -5.44 0.71 -13.95
N CYS A 97 -5.73 1.95 -13.54
CA CYS A 97 -4.83 3.10 -13.67
C CYS A 97 -4.65 3.86 -12.36
N PRO A 98 -4.23 3.21 -11.25
CA PRO A 98 -3.89 3.91 -10.02
C PRO A 98 -2.68 4.83 -10.20
N ASN A 99 -2.69 5.99 -9.54
CA ASN A 99 -1.53 6.89 -9.46
C ASN A 99 -0.82 6.73 -8.11
N ALA A 100 -0.08 5.63 -7.95
CA ALA A 100 0.60 5.31 -6.70
C ALA A 100 1.61 6.41 -6.27
N ALA A 101 2.26 7.07 -7.24
CA ALA A 101 3.26 8.09 -6.97
C ALA A 101 2.66 9.34 -6.32
N ASP A 102 1.59 9.91 -6.89
CA ASP A 102 0.94 11.09 -6.32
C ASP A 102 0.19 10.76 -5.03
N VAL A 103 -0.39 9.56 -4.91
CA VAL A 103 -0.98 9.07 -3.65
C VAL A 103 0.08 9.02 -2.55
N ALA A 104 1.28 8.50 -2.84
CA ALA A 104 2.39 8.49 -1.88
C ALA A 104 2.79 9.93 -1.52
N GLY A 105 2.97 10.80 -2.52
CA GLY A 105 3.33 12.21 -2.32
C GLY A 105 2.35 12.97 -1.42
N LEU A 106 1.05 12.86 -1.70
CA LEU A 106 0.00 13.45 -0.87
C LEU A 106 0.04 12.87 0.56
N SER A 107 0.20 11.56 0.67
CA SER A 107 0.20 10.86 1.97
C SER A 107 1.38 11.24 2.85
N VAL A 108 2.57 11.46 2.28
CA VAL A 108 3.72 12.00 3.03
C VAL A 108 3.41 13.39 3.56
N GLN A 109 2.88 14.28 2.72
CA GLN A 109 2.56 15.66 3.11
C GLN A 109 1.52 15.69 4.24
N GLN A 110 0.44 14.92 4.09
CA GLN A 110 -0.60 14.81 5.11
C GLN A 110 -0.06 14.21 6.39
N CYS A 111 0.71 13.12 6.32
CA CYS A 111 1.33 12.48 7.47
C CYS A 111 2.22 13.45 8.26
N GLN A 112 3.10 14.17 7.55
CA GLN A 112 4.03 15.09 8.20
C GLN A 112 3.34 16.27 8.89
N SER A 113 2.12 16.65 8.48
CA SER A 113 1.40 17.77 9.11
C SER A 113 1.04 17.49 10.58
N TRP A 114 0.69 16.24 10.91
CA TRP A 114 0.33 15.84 12.27
C TRP A 114 1.45 15.05 12.98
N ALA A 115 2.24 14.26 12.25
CA ALA A 115 3.25 13.39 12.85
C ALA A 115 4.43 14.17 13.44
N LYS A 116 4.71 15.39 12.97
CA LYS A 116 5.71 16.27 13.58
C LYS A 116 5.43 16.54 15.06
N ILE A 117 4.15 16.66 15.42
CA ILE A 117 3.71 16.94 16.80
C ILE A 117 3.72 15.66 17.63
N SER A 118 3.20 14.55 17.09
CA SER A 118 3.05 13.29 17.84
C SER A 118 4.31 12.41 17.85
N ARG A 119 5.24 12.61 16.92
CA ARG A 119 6.45 11.79 16.70
C ARG A 119 7.68 12.65 16.37
N PRO A 120 8.07 13.62 17.23
CA PRO A 120 9.07 14.64 16.89
C PRO A 120 10.43 14.08 16.42
N TYR A 121 10.81 12.89 16.88
CA TYR A 121 12.12 12.29 16.59
C TYR A 121 12.14 11.25 15.46
N SER A 122 10.99 10.88 14.89
CA SER A 122 10.95 9.85 13.84
C SER A 122 9.77 9.99 12.88
N TYR A 123 9.23 11.20 12.75
CA TYR A 123 8.07 11.44 11.89
C TYR A 123 8.41 11.23 10.42
N LYS A 124 9.65 11.53 9.98
CA LYS A 124 10.06 11.37 8.58
C LYS A 124 10.04 9.90 8.16
N GLU A 125 10.79 9.06 8.86
CA GLU A 125 10.89 7.63 8.55
C GLU A 125 9.52 6.94 8.66
N PHE A 126 8.72 7.34 9.67
CA PHE A 126 7.35 6.87 9.83
C PHE A 126 6.47 7.24 8.63
N CYS A 127 6.49 8.51 8.22
CA CYS A 127 5.64 8.99 7.12
C CYS A 127 6.05 8.43 5.76
N ASP A 128 7.35 8.25 5.53
CA ASP A 128 7.85 7.66 4.29
C ASP A 128 7.40 6.19 4.17
N CYS A 129 7.49 5.42 5.26
CA CYS A 129 6.94 4.07 5.31
C CYS A 129 5.43 4.08 5.10
N PHE A 130 4.69 4.87 5.89
CA PHE A 130 3.22 4.92 5.86
C PHE A 130 2.70 5.23 4.45
N ALA A 131 3.27 6.25 3.81
CA ALA A 131 2.85 6.67 2.47
C ALA A 131 3.15 5.60 1.41
N SER A 132 4.33 4.96 1.48
CA SER A 132 4.70 3.89 0.56
C SER A 132 3.78 2.66 0.70
N GLU A 133 3.47 2.26 1.93
CA GLU A 133 2.58 1.13 2.20
C GLU A 133 1.15 1.43 1.78
N TYR A 134 0.66 2.65 2.06
CA TYR A 134 -0.68 3.05 1.62
C TYR A 134 -0.79 3.09 0.09
N ALA A 135 0.18 3.69 -0.60
CA ALA A 135 0.20 3.72 -2.07
C ALA A 135 0.20 2.31 -2.67
N THR A 136 0.98 1.38 -2.08
CA THR A 136 1.01 -0.03 -2.50
C THR A 136 -0.34 -0.72 -2.30
N LEU A 137 -1.00 -0.48 -1.16
CA LEU A 137 -2.32 -1.05 -0.87
C LEU A 137 -3.40 -0.47 -1.77
N PHE A 138 -3.31 0.82 -2.08
CA PHE A 138 -4.20 1.50 -3.01
C PHE A 138 -4.03 0.98 -4.43
N GLU A 139 -2.79 0.86 -4.93
CA GLU A 139 -2.49 0.32 -6.27
C GLU A 139 -3.07 -1.08 -6.48
N ARG A 140 -2.99 -1.94 -5.47
CA ARG A 140 -3.54 -3.31 -5.52
C ARG A 140 -5.06 -3.36 -5.48
N ASN A 141 -5.70 -2.38 -4.86
CA ASN A 141 -7.14 -2.34 -4.68
C ASN A 141 -7.66 -0.90 -4.75
N THR A 142 -7.58 -0.36 -5.96
CA THR A 142 -8.01 0.99 -6.29
C THR A 142 -9.52 1.13 -6.09
N THR A 143 -9.94 2.10 -5.29
CA THR A 143 -11.35 2.23 -4.90
C THR A 143 -11.73 3.66 -4.51
N GLU A 144 -12.96 4.04 -4.82
CA GLU A 144 -13.59 5.27 -4.33
C GLU A 144 -14.30 5.06 -2.99
N ASN A 145 -14.43 3.82 -2.52
CA ASN A 145 -15.06 3.53 -1.25
C ASN A 145 -14.19 4.02 -0.09
N GLU A 146 -14.68 5.01 0.64
CA GLU A 146 -13.98 5.64 1.76
C GLU A 146 -13.60 4.65 2.85
N MET A 147 -14.51 3.75 3.26
CA MET A 147 -14.21 2.75 4.30
C MET A 147 -13.06 1.82 3.90
N VAL A 148 -12.98 1.44 2.62
CA VAL A 148 -11.87 0.61 2.13
C VAL A 148 -10.56 1.40 2.16
N ARG A 149 -10.58 2.68 1.77
CA ARG A 149 -9.40 3.56 1.85
C ARG A 149 -8.93 3.77 3.28
N GLU A 150 -9.84 3.99 4.23
CA GLU A 150 -9.51 4.11 5.65
C GLU A 150 -8.90 2.82 6.21
N ALA A 151 -9.41 1.66 5.80
CA ALA A 151 -8.85 0.36 6.19
C ALA A 151 -7.43 0.17 5.61
N GLN A 152 -7.20 0.57 4.36
CA GLN A 152 -5.86 0.57 3.74
C GLN A 152 -4.90 1.50 4.51
N MET A 153 -5.32 2.73 4.83
CA MET A 153 -4.51 3.66 5.64
C MET A 153 -4.21 3.08 7.03
N THR A 154 -5.19 2.50 7.70
CA THR A 154 -5.03 1.88 9.02
C THR A 154 -4.04 0.70 8.97
N ASN A 155 -4.08 -0.09 7.91
CA ASN A 155 -3.14 -1.18 7.69
C ASN A 155 -1.71 -0.66 7.49
N ALA A 156 -1.53 0.32 6.61
CA ALA A 156 -0.25 0.99 6.38
C ALA A 156 0.31 1.58 7.68
N TYR A 157 -0.53 2.27 8.45
CA TYR A 157 -0.19 2.83 9.77
C TYR A 157 0.31 1.75 10.73
N THR A 158 -0.43 0.64 10.85
CA THR A 158 -0.09 -0.47 11.76
C THR A 158 1.22 -1.14 11.37
N LYS A 159 1.44 -1.33 10.07
CA LYS A 159 2.66 -1.95 9.52
C LYS A 159 3.89 -1.08 9.74
N CYS A 160 3.77 0.22 9.57
CA CYS A 160 4.85 1.20 9.69
C CYS A 160 5.10 1.69 11.11
N ASP A 161 4.98 0.80 12.10
CA ASP A 161 5.09 1.15 13.51
C ASP A 161 3.95 2.07 13.99
N GLY A 162 2.73 1.53 14.01
CA GLY A 162 1.49 2.17 14.47
C GLY A 162 1.45 2.63 15.94
N GLY A 163 2.61 2.93 16.53
CA GLY A 163 2.78 3.46 17.87
C GLY A 163 3.64 2.57 18.78
N LYS A 164 4.16 1.44 18.28
CA LYS A 164 4.93 0.49 19.10
C LYS A 164 6.28 1.08 19.52
N GLN A 165 7.02 1.75 18.63
CA GLN A 165 8.26 2.42 19.02
C GLN A 165 7.96 3.65 19.87
N LEU A 166 6.91 4.42 19.60
CA LEU A 166 6.52 5.53 20.47
C LEU A 166 6.24 5.05 21.90
N GLY A 167 5.43 3.99 22.06
CA GLY A 167 5.15 3.38 23.36
C GLY A 167 6.41 2.88 24.07
N SER A 168 7.29 2.16 23.37
CA SER A 168 8.56 1.68 23.98
C SER A 168 9.53 2.82 24.31
N ARG A 169 9.56 3.90 23.52
CA ARG A 169 10.42 5.07 23.76
C ARG A 169 9.90 5.92 24.91
N LEU A 170 8.59 6.17 24.98
CA LEU A 170 7.95 6.83 26.12
C LEU A 170 8.11 6.01 27.40
N ALA A 171 8.03 4.68 27.33
CA ALA A 171 8.33 3.81 28.45
C ALA A 171 9.81 3.89 28.87
N LYS A 172 10.75 3.91 27.94
CA LYS A 172 12.18 4.11 28.25
C LYS A 172 12.44 5.48 28.87
N GLN A 173 11.85 6.55 28.33
CA GLN A 173 11.97 7.89 28.88
C GLN A 173 11.37 7.98 30.29
N SER A 174 10.17 7.41 30.51
CA SER A 174 9.55 7.42 31.84
C SER A 174 10.36 6.62 32.87
N ILE A 175 10.99 5.52 32.47
CA ILE A 175 11.93 4.78 33.34
C ILE A 175 13.15 5.65 33.66
N ILE A 176 13.74 6.32 32.66
CA ILE A 176 14.89 7.20 32.87
C ILE A 176 14.54 8.34 33.84
N GLU A 177 13.39 9.00 33.67
CA GLU A 177 12.96 10.07 34.56
C GLU A 177 12.72 9.57 35.99
N ARG A 178 12.05 8.42 36.17
CA ARG A 178 11.91 7.79 37.50
C ARG A 178 13.25 7.44 38.14
N LEU A 179 14.22 6.98 37.36
CA LEU A 179 15.57 6.72 37.88
C LEU A 179 16.27 8.00 38.33
N LYS A 180 16.04 9.13 37.64
CA LYS A 180 16.59 10.43 38.03
C LYS A 180 15.92 10.96 39.31
N GLU A 181 14.59 10.93 39.37
CA GLU A 181 13.80 11.38 40.54
C GLU A 181 14.20 10.64 41.83
N ASN A 182 14.46 9.33 41.73
CA ASN A 182 14.87 8.50 42.87
C ASN A 182 16.38 8.57 43.15
N GLY A 183 17.15 9.40 42.44
CA GLY A 183 18.61 9.53 42.62
C GLY A 183 19.43 8.32 42.16
N ILE A 184 18.79 7.27 41.62
CA ILE A 184 19.42 6.01 41.20
C ILE A 184 20.22 6.20 39.90
N TYR A 185 19.80 7.13 39.03
CA TYR A 185 20.40 7.31 37.71
C TYR A 185 21.91 7.60 37.75
N LYS A 186 22.37 8.47 38.67
CA LYS A 186 23.80 8.77 38.83
C LYS A 186 24.60 7.57 39.36
N THR A 187 23.98 6.71 40.16
CA THR A 187 24.60 5.48 40.66
C THR A 187 24.78 4.45 39.55
N LEU A 188 23.79 4.32 38.66
CA LEU A 188 23.86 3.39 37.53
C LEU A 188 24.75 3.91 36.39
N PHE A 189 24.85 5.23 36.22
CA PHE A 189 25.57 5.87 35.12
C PHE A 189 26.48 7.01 35.62
N PRO A 190 27.56 6.70 36.35
CA PRO A 190 28.40 7.71 37.03
C PRO A 190 29.17 8.66 36.08
N GLY A 191 29.31 8.28 34.81
CA GLY A 191 29.95 9.11 33.77
C GLY A 191 28.99 9.91 32.89
N ALA A 192 27.66 9.80 33.10
CA ALA A 192 26.70 10.54 32.30
C ALA A 192 26.68 12.01 32.75
N SER A 193 27.13 12.93 31.89
CA SER A 193 26.95 14.36 32.11
C SER A 193 25.46 14.68 32.21
N SER A 194 25.01 15.28 33.32
CA SER A 194 23.64 15.76 33.43
C SER A 194 23.37 16.71 32.26
N PRO A 195 22.37 16.45 31.39
CA PRO A 195 21.97 17.44 30.41
C PRO A 195 21.49 18.67 31.15
N ALA A 196 21.94 19.85 30.72
CA ALA A 196 21.51 21.12 31.28
C ALA A 196 19.98 21.15 31.35
N SER A 197 19.44 21.51 32.52
CA SER A 197 18.05 21.89 32.68
C SER A 197 17.80 23.05 31.70
N GLY A 198 17.13 22.75 30.60
CA GLY A 198 16.64 23.78 29.69
C GLY A 198 15.48 24.48 30.38
N ASP A 199 15.78 25.63 30.99
CA ASP A 199 14.79 26.65 31.34
C ASP A 199 14.24 27.32 30.07
#